data_AF-A0A6N0HXQ5-F1
#
_entry.id   AF-A0A6N0HXQ5-F1
#
_cell.length_a   1.000
_cell.length_b   1.000
_cell.length_c   1.000
_cell.angle_alpha   90.00
_cell.angle_beta   90.00
_cell.angle_gamma   90.00
#
_symmetry.space_group_name_H-M   'P 1'
#
loop_
_entity.id
_entity.type
_entity.pdbx_description
1 polymer ?
#
loop_
_entity_poly.entity_id
_entity_poly.type
_entity_poly.pdbx_seq_one_letter_code
_entity_poly.pdbx_strand_id
1 'polypeptide(L)'
;MRRSQTVSFSNNYIYGPGYGVVMSNSAKYGAISTQTVSLEDNWIVTDNPAVLAYNDAQHEGSYGVQNVNLDGNVVLSYSVPVMAVNLAGDAFDEWEDGVPVGGDAGSGYGSAQTITMSDNMAYGVAHGLYAHTESFGYGVSTQTIMSENDQFTGFFSGMTTTVFSKYGSSSTQNVTLDDSVVFGYGVGVLANASAGEGGYTEQNLTIENGTRIDGYGIGLLASAGKYLEESPYSLGSIVGEVEYGDLTGFTEQTVTMDSSIIGSKYEGLDNINAVGAYFVVSSDYGSTSHQTVTLTDNVIDSAYGNGLIAVADDYGVTNQTATLSGNTITSGSRLHDPVYGTYSLNIVADGGDAPYGGNVTQDVTLSDNMIGFDEYAGEGYGIPVRIDADGDYGLVDQDVSFSGDTLESGVYGPSVYVNNDGSFSDTFQDVELSNTNITEEDAVDDGAIVCEVDSTPDNTSIDVDGSEISGEVCSDPI
;
A
#
# COMPACT_ATOMS: atom_id res chain seq x y z
N MET A 1 -29.76 -21.34 6.85
CA MET A 1 -30.87 -20.71 6.06
C MET A 1 -30.24 -19.82 4.99
N ARG A 2 -30.87 -19.50 3.86
CA ARG A 2 -30.28 -18.60 2.83
C ARG A 2 -31.16 -17.37 2.63
N ARG A 3 -30.59 -16.17 2.75
CA ARG A 3 -31.24 -14.90 2.44
C ARG A 3 -30.53 -14.28 1.25
N SER A 4 -31.28 -13.98 0.20
CA SER A 4 -30.74 -13.39 -1.02
C SER A 4 -31.51 -12.14 -1.38
N GLN A 5 -30.79 -11.07 -1.71
CA GLN A 5 -31.33 -9.82 -2.23
C GLN A 5 -30.60 -9.48 -3.53
N THR A 6 -31.36 -9.21 -4.58
CA THR A 6 -30.83 -8.69 -5.85
C THR A 6 -31.57 -7.41 -6.17
N VAL A 7 -30.82 -6.36 -6.51
CA VAL A 7 -31.36 -5.07 -6.92
C VAL A 7 -30.62 -4.62 -8.16
N SER A 8 -31.38 -4.16 -9.15
CA SER A 8 -30.83 -3.68 -10.41
C SER A 8 -31.55 -2.40 -10.84
N PHE A 9 -30.78 -1.36 -11.18
CA PHE A 9 -31.29 -0.12 -11.75
C PHE A 9 -30.49 0.20 -13.01
N SER A 10 -31.19 0.53 -14.09
CA SER A 10 -30.54 1.02 -15.31
C SER A 10 -31.23 2.26 -15.88
N ASN A 11 -30.43 3.19 -16.43
CA ASN A 11 -30.91 4.39 -17.11
C ASN A 11 -31.80 5.30 -16.23
N ASN A 12 -31.45 5.46 -14.96
CA ASN A 12 -32.22 6.29 -14.02
C ASN A 12 -31.56 7.64 -13.75
N TYR A 13 -32.38 8.62 -13.42
CA TYR A 13 -31.96 9.90 -12.86
C TYR A 13 -32.44 9.99 -11.41
N ILE A 14 -31.52 9.90 -10.44
CA ILE A 14 -31.80 9.88 -9.01
C ILE A 14 -31.28 11.18 -8.41
N TYR A 15 -32.19 12.01 -7.89
CA TYR A 15 -31.87 13.30 -7.30
C TYR A 15 -32.63 13.49 -6.00
N GLY A 16 -31.93 13.81 -4.91
CA GLY A 16 -32.61 14.16 -3.67
C GLY A 16 -31.70 14.50 -2.48
N PRO A 17 -32.20 15.29 -1.52
CA PRO A 17 -31.51 15.54 -0.27
C PRO A 17 -31.59 14.29 0.60
N GLY A 18 -30.46 13.60 0.80
CA GLY A 18 -30.40 12.33 1.51
C GLY A 18 -29.49 11.31 0.81
N TYR A 19 -29.75 10.03 1.04
CA TYR A 19 -29.05 8.94 0.36
C TYR A 19 -29.65 8.68 -1.02
N GLY A 20 -28.86 8.16 -1.95
CA GLY A 20 -29.34 7.74 -3.27
C GLY A 20 -30.00 6.38 -3.21
N VAL A 21 -29.21 5.36 -3.52
CA VAL A 21 -29.60 3.96 -3.52
C VAL A 21 -29.04 3.29 -2.27
N VAL A 22 -29.91 3.01 -1.30
CA VAL A 22 -29.55 2.31 -0.05
C VAL A 22 -30.08 0.90 -0.07
N MET A 23 -29.19 -0.07 0.15
CA MET A 23 -29.50 -1.48 0.18
C MET A 23 -28.86 -2.13 1.39
N SER A 24 -29.68 -2.62 2.32
CA SER A 24 -29.24 -3.38 3.46
C SER A 24 -29.77 -4.81 3.39
N ASN A 25 -28.88 -5.78 3.49
CA ASN A 25 -29.22 -7.19 3.65
C ASN A 25 -28.59 -7.71 4.93
N SER A 26 -29.38 -8.36 5.79
CA SER A 26 -28.87 -8.93 7.03
C SER A 26 -29.41 -10.33 7.27
N ALA A 27 -28.53 -11.27 7.60
CA ALA A 27 -28.90 -12.62 7.99
C ALA A 27 -28.34 -12.95 9.39
N LYS A 28 -29.01 -13.86 10.11
CA LYS A 28 -28.65 -14.27 11.47
C LYS A 28 -28.64 -15.80 11.59
N TYR A 29 -27.85 -16.32 12.53
CA TYR A 29 -27.88 -17.71 13.02
C TYR A 29 -27.48 -18.77 11.96
N GLY A 30 -26.21 -18.80 11.55
CA GLY A 30 -25.70 -19.80 10.60
C GLY A 30 -26.32 -19.66 9.21
N ALA A 31 -26.65 -18.43 8.81
CA ALA A 31 -27.31 -18.14 7.55
C ALA A 31 -26.35 -17.49 6.56
N ILE A 32 -26.51 -17.85 5.28
CA ILE A 32 -25.78 -17.20 4.20
C ILE A 32 -26.58 -15.97 3.76
N SER A 33 -25.94 -14.80 3.81
CA SER A 33 -26.47 -13.54 3.32
C SER A 33 -25.83 -13.21 1.97
N THR A 34 -26.61 -13.23 0.89
CA THR A 34 -26.12 -12.86 -0.45
C THR A 34 -26.80 -11.59 -0.93
N GLN A 35 -26.02 -10.55 -1.20
CA GLN A 35 -26.49 -9.30 -1.80
C GLN A 35 -25.86 -9.11 -3.18
N THR A 36 -26.67 -8.73 -4.16
CA THR A 36 -26.20 -8.32 -5.48
C THR A 36 -26.80 -6.98 -5.84
N VAL A 37 -25.95 -6.01 -6.13
CA VAL A 37 -26.27 -4.65 -6.53
C VAL A 37 -25.73 -4.44 -7.94
N SER A 38 -26.59 -4.05 -8.88
CA SER A 38 -26.18 -3.73 -10.24
C SER A 38 -26.74 -2.38 -10.66
N LEU A 39 -25.88 -1.43 -11.00
CA LEU A 39 -26.25 -0.10 -11.50
C LEU A 39 -25.60 0.10 -12.86
N GLU A 40 -26.41 0.40 -13.88
CA GLU A 40 -25.95 0.62 -15.26
C GLU A 40 -26.47 1.96 -15.80
N ASP A 41 -25.62 2.81 -16.34
CA ASP A 41 -25.99 4.08 -17.00
C ASP A 41 -26.87 5.01 -16.13
N ASN A 42 -26.63 5.07 -14.81
CA ASN A 42 -27.42 5.94 -13.93
C ASN A 42 -26.73 7.28 -13.69
N TRP A 43 -27.52 8.32 -13.48
CA TRP A 43 -27.08 9.61 -12.97
C TRP A 43 -27.63 9.81 -11.57
N ILE A 44 -26.76 9.87 -10.56
CA ILE A 44 -27.12 9.94 -9.14
C ILE A 44 -26.50 11.20 -8.52
N VAL A 45 -27.31 12.06 -7.92
CA VAL A 45 -26.84 13.28 -7.22
C VAL A 45 -27.48 13.38 -5.83
N THR A 46 -26.66 13.31 -4.78
CA THR A 46 -27.13 13.17 -3.40
C THR A 46 -26.25 13.91 -2.39
N ASP A 47 -26.79 14.15 -1.20
CA ASP A 47 -26.04 14.77 -0.09
C ASP A 47 -25.30 13.74 0.77
N ASN A 48 -25.90 12.56 0.95
CA ASN A 48 -25.33 11.43 1.68
C ASN A 48 -24.80 10.38 0.69
N PRO A 49 -24.30 9.20 1.15
CA PRO A 49 -23.80 8.20 0.23
C PRO A 49 -24.80 7.84 -0.86
N ALA A 50 -24.30 7.87 -2.10
CA ALA A 50 -25.14 7.75 -3.28
C ALA A 50 -25.46 6.29 -3.60
N VAL A 51 -24.50 5.39 -3.39
CA VAL A 51 -24.69 3.94 -3.44
C VAL A 51 -24.20 3.38 -2.10
N LEU A 52 -25.14 2.94 -1.26
CA LEU A 52 -24.84 2.28 0.01
C LEU A 52 -25.28 0.82 -0.07
N ALA A 53 -24.32 -0.08 -0.25
CA ALA A 53 -24.51 -1.52 -0.24
C ALA A 53 -23.98 -2.09 1.08
N TYR A 54 -24.86 -2.43 2.00
CA TYR A 54 -24.52 -2.98 3.31
C TYR A 54 -25.02 -4.43 3.41
N ASN A 55 -24.11 -5.37 3.61
CA ASN A 55 -24.41 -6.78 3.83
C ASN A 55 -23.83 -7.23 5.17
N ASP A 56 -24.64 -7.86 6.01
CA ASP A 56 -24.26 -8.23 7.37
C ASP A 56 -24.77 -9.62 7.74
N ALA A 57 -23.85 -10.55 7.96
CA ALA A 57 -24.14 -11.93 8.31
C ALA A 57 -23.71 -12.23 9.76
N GLN A 58 -24.64 -12.11 10.71
CA GLN A 58 -24.38 -12.17 12.15
C GLN A 58 -24.52 -13.59 12.74
N HIS A 59 -23.76 -13.89 13.80
CA HIS A 59 -23.73 -15.15 14.56
C HIS A 59 -23.00 -16.34 13.93
N GLU A 60 -22.56 -17.26 14.80
CA GLU A 60 -21.86 -18.52 14.49
C GLU A 60 -22.31 -19.19 13.18
N GLY A 61 -21.33 -19.47 12.31
CA GLY A 61 -21.50 -20.17 11.04
C GLY A 61 -22.16 -19.34 9.92
N SER A 62 -22.19 -18.02 10.04
CA SER A 62 -22.78 -17.12 9.04
C SER A 62 -21.75 -16.67 8.00
N TYR A 63 -22.21 -16.50 6.76
CA TYR A 63 -21.36 -16.14 5.62
C TYR A 63 -21.97 -15.02 4.79
N GLY A 64 -21.21 -13.95 4.56
CA GLY A 64 -21.64 -12.76 3.81
C GLY A 64 -21.06 -12.74 2.40
N VAL A 65 -21.90 -12.78 1.37
CA VAL A 65 -21.49 -12.58 -0.03
C VAL A 65 -22.10 -11.29 -0.56
N GLN A 66 -21.27 -10.38 -1.04
CA GLN A 66 -21.72 -9.14 -1.65
C GLN A 66 -21.08 -8.95 -3.03
N ASN A 67 -21.92 -8.76 -4.05
CA ASN A 67 -21.50 -8.39 -5.39
C ASN A 67 -22.04 -7.00 -5.71
N VAL A 68 -21.18 -6.06 -6.07
CA VAL A 68 -21.55 -4.71 -6.52
C VAL A 68 -21.00 -4.52 -7.93
N ASN A 69 -21.87 -4.29 -8.90
CA ASN A 69 -21.52 -4.06 -10.29
C ASN A 69 -21.98 -2.66 -10.69
N LEU A 70 -21.05 -1.79 -11.09
CA LEU A 70 -21.32 -0.43 -11.54
C LEU A 70 -20.78 -0.26 -12.95
N ASP A 71 -21.64 0.09 -13.90
CA ASP A 71 -21.27 0.27 -15.30
C ASP A 71 -21.81 1.61 -15.82
N GLY A 72 -20.95 2.49 -16.34
CA GLY A 72 -21.36 3.74 -16.98
C GLY A 72 -22.09 4.74 -16.07
N ASN A 73 -21.94 4.68 -14.75
CA ASN A 73 -22.69 5.56 -13.84
C ASN A 73 -21.98 6.89 -13.59
N VAL A 74 -22.77 7.95 -13.42
CA VAL A 74 -22.31 9.25 -12.93
C VAL A 74 -22.86 9.47 -11.55
N VAL A 75 -21.98 9.54 -10.56
CA VAL A 75 -22.33 9.62 -9.13
C VAL A 75 -21.69 10.86 -8.52
N LEU A 76 -22.53 11.77 -8.04
CA LEU A 76 -22.14 13.01 -7.39
C LEU A 76 -22.68 12.97 -5.95
N SER A 77 -21.80 12.91 -4.96
CA SER A 77 -22.19 12.89 -3.54
C SER A 77 -21.45 13.94 -2.73
N TYR A 78 -22.15 14.63 -1.83
CA TYR A 78 -21.51 15.50 -0.84
C TYR A 78 -20.90 14.72 0.36
N SER A 79 -20.84 13.39 0.29
CA SER A 79 -20.10 12.52 1.20
C SER A 79 -19.37 11.40 0.43
N VAL A 80 -19.80 10.14 0.51
CA VAL A 80 -19.16 8.99 -0.18
C VAL A 80 -20.02 8.53 -1.36
N PRO A 81 -19.63 8.68 -2.63
CA PRO A 81 -20.40 8.24 -3.80
C PRO A 81 -20.72 6.75 -3.75
N VAL A 82 -19.72 5.91 -3.52
CA VAL A 82 -19.89 4.46 -3.45
C VAL A 82 -19.37 3.93 -2.12
N MET A 83 -20.27 3.36 -1.31
CA MET A 83 -19.96 2.70 -0.05
C MET A 83 -20.46 1.26 -0.08
N ALA A 84 -19.53 0.31 -0.02
CA ALA A 84 -19.83 -1.12 0.00
C ALA A 84 -19.21 -1.75 1.25
N VAL A 85 -20.06 -2.26 2.14
CA VAL A 85 -19.66 -2.85 3.42
C VAL A 85 -20.20 -4.26 3.51
N ASN A 86 -19.31 -5.24 3.74
CA ASN A 86 -19.66 -6.65 3.90
C ASN A 86 -19.06 -7.21 5.19
N LEU A 87 -19.92 -7.46 6.19
CA LEU A 87 -19.52 -7.95 7.50
C LEU A 87 -20.01 -9.39 7.70
N ALA A 88 -19.18 -10.22 8.34
CA ALA A 88 -19.57 -11.55 8.78
C ALA A 88 -19.06 -11.87 10.20
N GLY A 89 -19.89 -12.48 11.02
CA GLY A 89 -19.53 -12.96 12.35
C GLY A 89 -20.07 -12.13 13.50
N ASP A 90 -19.79 -12.58 14.72
CA ASP A 90 -20.26 -11.93 15.94
C ASP A 90 -19.38 -10.73 16.29
N ALA A 91 -19.82 -9.54 15.88
CA ALA A 91 -19.52 -8.35 16.66
C ALA A 91 -20.26 -8.50 17.99
N PHE A 92 -19.61 -9.04 19.02
CA PHE A 92 -20.16 -9.01 20.37
C PHE A 92 -20.40 -7.55 20.74
N ASP A 93 -21.66 -7.21 21.03
CA ASP A 93 -22.11 -5.91 21.55
C ASP A 93 -21.36 -5.56 22.86
N GLU A 94 -20.14 -5.02 22.78
CA GLU A 94 -19.47 -4.40 23.94
C GLU A 94 -19.95 -2.96 24.12
N TRP A 95 -21.25 -2.78 24.40
CA TRP A 95 -21.77 -1.55 24.99
C TRP A 95 -22.56 -1.78 26.28
N GLU A 96 -22.77 -3.02 26.74
CA GLU A 96 -23.34 -3.29 28.07
C GLU A 96 -22.61 -4.43 28.79
N ASP A 97 -21.59 -4.05 29.56
CA ASP A 97 -21.25 -4.59 30.88
C ASP A 97 -21.54 -6.10 31.08
N GLY A 98 -20.66 -6.97 30.57
CA GLY A 98 -20.79 -8.41 30.72
C GLY A 98 -19.48 -9.15 30.49
N VAL A 99 -18.94 -9.72 31.58
CA VAL A 99 -17.77 -10.61 31.65
C VAL A 99 -17.63 -11.54 30.41
N PRO A 100 -16.44 -11.64 29.79
CA PRO A 100 -16.22 -12.56 28.67
C PRO A 100 -16.30 -13.99 29.20
N VAL A 101 -17.42 -14.66 28.94
CA VAL A 101 -17.53 -16.09 29.14
C VAL A 101 -17.15 -16.72 27.81
N GLY A 102 -15.96 -17.33 27.77
CA GLY A 102 -15.48 -18.09 26.62
C GLY A 102 -16.54 -19.10 26.17
N GLY A 103 -17.28 -18.72 25.13
CA GLY A 103 -18.01 -19.63 24.27
C GLY A 103 -17.01 -20.11 23.23
N ASP A 104 -16.92 -21.43 23.07
CA ASP A 104 -16.09 -22.09 22.07
C ASP A 104 -16.20 -21.34 20.73
N ALA A 105 -15.08 -20.79 20.25
CA ALA A 105 -14.99 -20.12 18.96
C ALA A 105 -15.42 -21.12 17.86
N GLY A 106 -16.69 -21.06 17.47
CA GLY A 106 -17.24 -21.86 16.40
C GLY A 106 -16.51 -21.57 15.09
N SER A 107 -15.99 -22.62 14.46
CA SER A 107 -15.41 -22.56 13.11
C SER A 107 -16.46 -22.17 12.06
N GLY A 108 -16.08 -21.32 11.09
CA GLY A 108 -16.82 -21.15 9.84
C GLY A 108 -17.48 -19.79 9.60
N TYR A 109 -16.80 -18.69 9.91
CA TYR A 109 -17.19 -17.36 9.46
C TYR A 109 -16.52 -17.02 8.12
N GLY A 110 -17.15 -16.17 7.32
CA GLY A 110 -16.44 -15.56 6.21
C GLY A 110 -17.25 -14.56 5.43
N SER A 111 -16.52 -13.66 4.79
CA SER A 111 -17.06 -12.58 3.99
C SER A 111 -16.37 -12.57 2.63
N ALA A 112 -17.14 -12.50 1.56
CA ALA A 112 -16.64 -12.35 0.20
C ALA A 112 -17.32 -11.14 -0.43
N GLN A 113 -16.53 -10.13 -0.78
CA GLN A 113 -16.98 -8.93 -1.48
C GLN A 113 -16.32 -8.88 -2.86
N THR A 114 -17.12 -8.72 -3.90
CA THR A 114 -16.64 -8.42 -5.25
C THR A 114 -17.27 -7.12 -5.72
N ILE A 115 -16.44 -6.15 -6.08
CA ILE A 115 -16.84 -4.89 -6.67
C ILE A 115 -16.24 -4.84 -8.07
N THR A 116 -17.10 -4.74 -9.08
CA THR A 116 -16.70 -4.59 -10.47
C THR A 116 -17.23 -3.26 -10.97
N MET A 117 -16.34 -2.42 -11.50
CA MET A 117 -16.65 -1.08 -11.97
C MET A 117 -16.06 -0.90 -13.38
N SER A 118 -16.84 -0.29 -14.26
CA SER A 118 -16.37 0.14 -15.58
C SER A 118 -17.02 1.45 -15.99
N ASP A 119 -16.25 2.37 -16.56
CA ASP A 119 -16.70 3.63 -17.16
C ASP A 119 -17.51 4.54 -16.19
N ASN A 120 -17.27 4.45 -14.87
CA ASN A 120 -17.97 5.27 -13.89
C ASN A 120 -17.24 6.57 -13.58
N MET A 121 -18.00 7.58 -13.18
CA MET A 121 -17.48 8.82 -12.60
C MET A 121 -18.08 9.03 -11.22
N ALA A 122 -17.25 9.02 -10.17
CA ALA A 122 -17.65 9.12 -8.78
C ALA A 122 -16.92 10.28 -8.08
N TYR A 123 -17.64 11.38 -7.84
CA TYR A 123 -17.10 12.56 -7.15
C TYR A 123 -17.74 12.73 -5.77
N GLY A 124 -16.92 12.56 -4.75
CA GLY A 124 -17.26 12.59 -3.34
C GLY A 124 -16.55 13.71 -2.59
N VAL A 125 -17.11 14.09 -1.43
CA VAL A 125 -16.37 14.91 -0.47
C VAL A 125 -15.55 14.02 0.46
N ALA A 126 -15.99 12.83 0.86
CA ALA A 126 -15.22 12.02 1.80
C ALA A 126 -14.25 11.08 1.07
N HIS A 127 -14.78 9.99 0.50
CA HIS A 127 -14.07 9.05 -0.35
C HIS A 127 -14.76 9.01 -1.71
N GLY A 128 -14.07 8.74 -2.83
CA GLY A 128 -14.73 8.43 -4.10
C GLY A 128 -15.35 7.03 -4.08
N LEU A 129 -14.56 6.06 -3.63
CA LEU A 129 -14.99 4.70 -3.29
C LEU A 129 -14.55 4.34 -1.87
N TYR A 130 -15.45 3.74 -1.10
CA TYR A 130 -15.15 3.10 0.18
C TYR A 130 -15.66 1.66 0.18
N ALA A 131 -14.74 0.71 0.26
CA ALA A 131 -15.01 -0.72 0.27
C ALA A 131 -14.42 -1.36 1.54
N HIS A 132 -15.28 -1.90 2.40
CA HIS A 132 -14.86 -2.53 3.65
C HIS A 132 -15.41 -3.95 3.74
N THR A 133 -14.52 -4.91 3.97
CA THR A 133 -14.87 -6.30 4.20
C THR A 133 -14.27 -6.76 5.51
N GLU A 134 -15.08 -7.36 6.36
CA GLU A 134 -14.63 -7.80 7.68
C GLU A 134 -15.21 -9.15 8.05
N SER A 135 -14.44 -9.98 8.75
CA SER A 135 -14.98 -11.13 9.46
C SER A 135 -14.45 -11.30 10.89
N PHE A 136 -15.32 -11.76 11.77
CA PHE A 136 -15.03 -12.09 13.17
C PHE A 136 -14.99 -13.60 13.40
N GLY A 137 -13.97 -14.08 14.15
CA GLY A 137 -13.75 -15.51 14.46
C GLY A 137 -12.97 -16.25 13.36
N TYR A 138 -12.49 -17.48 13.61
CA TYR A 138 -11.64 -18.28 12.69
C TYR A 138 -12.28 -18.50 11.30
N GLY A 139 -12.08 -17.54 10.41
CA GLY A 139 -12.81 -17.38 9.17
C GLY A 139 -11.96 -16.88 8.01
N VAL A 140 -12.59 -16.66 6.85
CA VAL A 140 -11.92 -16.15 5.65
C VAL A 140 -12.64 -14.91 5.14
N SER A 141 -11.91 -13.80 5.01
CA SER A 141 -12.37 -12.60 4.32
C SER A 141 -11.68 -12.48 2.97
N THR A 142 -12.46 -12.26 1.92
CA THR A 142 -11.94 -12.00 0.58
C THR A 142 -12.58 -10.75 0.01
N GLN A 143 -11.75 -9.81 -0.43
CA GLN A 143 -12.19 -8.62 -1.15
C GLN A 143 -11.54 -8.62 -2.55
N THR A 144 -12.37 -8.47 -3.58
CA THR A 144 -11.92 -8.31 -4.96
C THR A 144 -12.51 -7.03 -5.52
N ILE A 145 -11.67 -6.14 -6.02
CA ILE A 145 -12.08 -4.88 -6.65
C ILE A 145 -11.43 -4.81 -8.02
N MET A 146 -12.26 -4.65 -9.04
CA MET A 146 -11.84 -4.49 -10.44
C MET A 146 -12.45 -3.18 -10.94
N SER A 147 -11.59 -2.28 -11.41
CA SER A 147 -11.93 -0.94 -11.86
C SER A 147 -11.32 -0.73 -13.24
N GLU A 148 -12.12 -0.39 -14.24
CA GLU A 148 -11.69 -0.18 -15.63
C GLU A 148 -12.24 1.16 -16.14
N ASN A 149 -11.38 2.06 -16.61
CA ASN A 149 -11.78 3.38 -17.13
C ASN A 149 -12.60 4.24 -16.14
N ASP A 150 -12.46 4.01 -14.83
CA ASP A 150 -13.23 4.72 -13.82
C ASP A 150 -12.54 6.01 -13.37
N GLN A 151 -13.33 6.96 -12.86
CA GLN A 151 -12.83 8.18 -12.24
C GLN A 151 -13.34 8.32 -10.80
N PHE A 152 -12.43 8.32 -9.83
CA PHE A 152 -12.74 8.52 -8.42
C PHE A 152 -12.13 9.81 -7.89
N THR A 153 -12.91 10.56 -7.12
CA THR A 153 -12.43 11.77 -6.44
C THR A 153 -13.00 11.85 -5.03
N GLY A 154 -12.14 12.11 -4.03
CA GLY A 154 -12.55 12.37 -2.65
C GLY A 154 -11.62 13.33 -1.91
N PHE A 155 -12.06 13.90 -0.79
CA PHE A 155 -11.22 14.77 0.04
C PHE A 155 -10.28 13.96 0.95
N PHE A 156 -10.77 12.89 1.58
CA PHE A 156 -9.90 12.02 2.39
C PHE A 156 -9.09 11.12 1.48
N SER A 157 -9.80 10.33 0.66
CA SER A 157 -9.17 9.46 -0.32
C SER A 157 -9.95 9.41 -1.63
N GLY A 158 -9.28 9.19 -2.76
CA GLY A 158 -9.99 8.83 -3.99
C GLY A 158 -10.64 7.44 -3.85
N MET A 159 -9.88 6.47 -3.36
CA MET A 159 -10.33 5.10 -3.14
C MET A 159 -9.77 4.54 -1.83
N THR A 160 -10.63 3.96 -0.99
CA THR A 160 -10.24 3.23 0.22
C THR A 160 -10.81 1.81 0.16
N THR A 161 -9.94 0.81 0.30
CA THR A 161 -10.30 -0.60 0.25
C THR A 161 -9.65 -1.34 1.41
N THR A 162 -10.46 -1.87 2.31
CA THR A 162 -9.99 -2.56 3.52
C THR A 162 -10.59 -3.95 3.60
N VAL A 163 -9.74 -4.96 3.84
CA VAL A 163 -10.16 -6.29 4.26
C VAL A 163 -9.51 -6.67 5.58
N PHE A 164 -10.34 -7.09 6.53
CA PHE A 164 -9.88 -7.47 7.86
C PHE A 164 -10.50 -8.80 8.30
N SER A 165 -9.73 -9.62 9.00
CA SER A 165 -10.26 -10.81 9.68
C SER A 165 -9.66 -10.96 11.06
N LYS A 166 -10.49 -11.16 12.08
CA LYS A 166 -9.99 -11.29 13.47
C LYS A 166 -9.66 -12.74 13.85
N TYR A 167 -8.72 -12.94 14.78
CA TYR A 167 -8.41 -14.21 15.47
C TYR A 167 -7.97 -15.39 14.58
N GLY A 168 -6.69 -15.51 14.22
CA GLY A 168 -6.14 -16.68 13.51
C GLY A 168 -6.78 -16.97 12.14
N SER A 169 -7.35 -15.93 11.52
CA SER A 169 -8.16 -15.98 10.30
C SER A 169 -7.34 -15.61 9.07
N SER A 170 -7.93 -15.80 7.88
CA SER A 170 -7.28 -15.44 6.62
C SER A 170 -7.95 -14.26 5.93
N SER A 171 -7.17 -13.29 5.48
CA SER A 171 -7.63 -12.14 4.68
C SER A 171 -6.92 -12.13 3.33
N THR A 172 -7.70 -12.07 2.26
CA THR A 172 -7.18 -11.93 0.89
C THR A 172 -7.78 -10.68 0.25
N GLN A 173 -6.94 -9.77 -0.22
CA GLN A 173 -7.33 -8.60 -0.99
C GLN A 173 -6.78 -8.71 -2.42
N ASN A 174 -7.63 -8.49 -3.40
CA ASN A 174 -7.23 -8.35 -4.80
C ASN A 174 -7.80 -7.03 -5.32
N VAL A 175 -6.94 -6.09 -5.72
CA VAL A 175 -7.34 -4.80 -6.28
C VAL A 175 -6.67 -4.65 -7.64
N THR A 176 -7.47 -4.43 -8.67
CA THR A 176 -7.01 -4.12 -10.03
C THR A 176 -7.58 -2.79 -10.47
N LEU A 177 -6.69 -1.86 -10.82
CA LEU A 177 -7.02 -0.58 -11.45
C LEU A 177 -6.44 -0.57 -12.87
N ASP A 178 -7.33 -0.46 -13.85
CA ASP A 178 -7.02 -0.49 -15.28
C ASP A 178 -7.53 0.81 -15.93
N ASP A 179 -6.65 1.53 -16.62
CA ASP A 179 -6.90 2.84 -17.28
C ASP A 179 -7.79 3.80 -16.46
N SER A 180 -7.63 3.77 -15.13
CA SER A 180 -8.49 4.49 -14.19
C SER A 180 -7.82 5.78 -13.70
N VAL A 181 -8.60 6.74 -13.23
CA VAL A 181 -8.10 8.00 -12.65
C VAL A 181 -8.61 8.14 -11.23
N VAL A 182 -7.69 8.17 -10.27
CA VAL A 182 -8.01 8.30 -8.84
C VAL A 182 -7.38 9.57 -8.28
N PHE A 183 -8.19 10.37 -7.59
CA PHE A 183 -7.74 11.60 -6.97
C PHE A 183 -8.19 11.72 -5.52
N GLY A 184 -7.26 12.01 -4.61
CA GLY A 184 -7.56 12.29 -3.21
C GLY A 184 -6.87 13.53 -2.65
N TYR A 185 -7.56 14.30 -1.81
CA TYR A 185 -6.91 15.40 -1.07
C TYR A 185 -6.06 14.93 0.14
N GLY A 186 -6.17 13.68 0.55
CA GLY A 186 -5.23 13.03 1.47
C GLY A 186 -4.44 11.96 0.74
N VAL A 187 -5.10 10.84 0.43
CA VAL A 187 -4.52 9.70 -0.26
C VAL A 187 -5.19 9.48 -1.60
N GLY A 188 -4.46 9.24 -2.69
CA GLY A 188 -5.10 8.82 -3.94
C GLY A 188 -5.82 7.48 -3.76
N VAL A 189 -5.06 6.42 -3.49
CA VAL A 189 -5.56 5.07 -3.21
C VAL A 189 -4.99 4.54 -1.90
N LEU A 190 -5.85 4.04 -1.02
CA LEU A 190 -5.50 3.23 0.15
C LEU A 190 -6.02 1.80 -0.04
N ALA A 191 -5.11 0.84 -0.14
CA ALA A 191 -5.40 -0.59 -0.12
C ALA A 191 -4.81 -1.22 1.15
N ASN A 192 -5.67 -1.71 2.04
CA ASN A 192 -5.25 -2.35 3.28
C ASN A 192 -5.81 -3.77 3.40
N ALA A 193 -4.93 -4.73 3.68
CA ALA A 193 -5.30 -6.08 4.07
C ALA A 193 -4.67 -6.43 5.41
N SER A 194 -5.42 -7.02 6.32
CA SER A 194 -4.84 -7.56 7.56
C SER A 194 -5.67 -8.69 8.13
N ALA A 195 -5.04 -9.52 8.94
CA ALA A 195 -5.72 -10.50 9.77
C ALA A 195 -5.12 -10.51 11.18
N GLY A 196 -5.88 -10.99 12.16
CA GLY A 196 -5.43 -11.02 13.55
C GLY A 196 -4.43 -12.12 13.84
N GLU A 197 -3.94 -12.13 15.10
CA GLU A 197 -2.87 -12.97 15.64
C GLU A 197 -2.85 -14.40 15.05
N GLY A 198 -1.71 -14.79 14.47
CA GLY A 198 -1.49 -16.11 13.87
C GLY A 198 -2.26 -16.40 12.56
N GLY A 199 -2.91 -15.38 11.99
CA GLY A 199 -3.62 -15.45 10.71
C GLY A 199 -2.72 -15.37 9.47
N TYR A 200 -3.35 -15.47 8.29
CA TYR A 200 -2.70 -15.32 6.98
C TYR A 200 -3.26 -14.10 6.27
N THR A 201 -2.41 -13.19 5.81
CA THR A 201 -2.81 -12.05 4.99
C THR A 201 -2.18 -12.15 3.61
N GLU A 202 -2.97 -11.95 2.57
CA GLU A 202 -2.53 -11.84 1.18
C GLU A 202 -3.10 -10.56 0.57
N GLN A 203 -2.25 -9.73 -0.02
CA GLN A 203 -2.65 -8.57 -0.79
C GLN A 203 -2.02 -8.62 -2.18
N ASN A 204 -2.88 -8.63 -3.19
CA ASN A 204 -2.49 -8.50 -4.59
C ASN A 204 -3.02 -7.17 -5.12
N LEU A 205 -2.12 -6.26 -5.48
CA LEU A 205 -2.44 -4.97 -6.09
C LEU A 205 -1.88 -4.93 -7.51
N THR A 206 -2.73 -4.61 -8.48
CA THR A 206 -2.37 -4.45 -9.89
C THR A 206 -2.84 -3.10 -10.39
N ILE A 207 -1.94 -2.32 -10.98
CA ILE A 207 -2.21 -0.98 -11.54
C ILE A 207 -1.63 -0.94 -12.94
N GLU A 208 -2.47 -0.76 -13.96
CA GLU A 208 -2.03 -0.94 -15.34
C GLU A 208 -2.65 0.06 -16.33
N ASN A 209 -2.13 0.02 -17.56
CA ASN A 209 -2.66 0.68 -18.75
C ASN A 209 -2.88 2.20 -18.61
N GLY A 210 -1.91 2.93 -18.06
CA GLY A 210 -2.03 4.40 -17.96
C GLY A 210 -2.85 4.88 -16.78
N THR A 211 -3.18 4.00 -15.84
CA THR A 211 -3.85 4.38 -14.60
C THR A 211 -3.10 5.52 -13.92
N ARG A 212 -3.85 6.54 -13.51
CA ARG A 212 -3.32 7.73 -12.84
C ARG A 212 -3.86 7.86 -11.43
N ILE A 213 -2.97 7.92 -10.46
CA ILE A 213 -3.31 8.11 -9.05
C ILE A 213 -2.61 9.36 -8.54
N ASP A 214 -3.38 10.34 -8.08
CA ASP A 214 -2.86 11.58 -7.51
C ASP A 214 -3.39 11.75 -6.07
N GLY A 215 -2.49 12.01 -5.12
CA GLY A 215 -2.80 12.39 -3.74
C GLY A 215 -2.19 13.74 -3.37
N TYR A 216 -2.83 14.53 -2.50
CA TYR A 216 -2.19 15.73 -1.91
C TYR A 216 -1.34 15.41 -0.66
N GLY A 217 -1.26 14.15 -0.27
CA GLY A 217 -0.32 13.64 0.74
C GLY A 217 0.38 12.41 0.18
N ILE A 218 -0.31 11.29 0.12
CA ILE A 218 0.22 10.05 -0.44
C ILE A 218 -0.50 9.75 -1.76
N GLY A 219 0.21 9.48 -2.85
CA GLY A 219 -0.43 9.03 -4.09
C GLY A 219 -1.09 7.67 -3.87
N LEU A 220 -0.27 6.67 -3.56
CA LEU A 220 -0.70 5.29 -3.35
C LEU A 220 -0.14 4.73 -2.04
N LEU A 221 -1.01 4.14 -1.22
CA LEU A 221 -0.63 3.38 -0.02
C LEU A 221 -1.19 1.96 -0.11
N ALA A 222 -0.30 0.96 -0.16
CA ALA A 222 -0.66 -0.45 -0.06
C ALA A 222 -0.04 -1.04 1.22
N SER A 223 -0.88 -1.54 2.12
CA SER A 223 -0.46 -2.10 3.40
C SER A 223 -1.01 -3.51 3.58
N ALA A 224 -0.15 -4.44 3.96
CA ALA A 224 -0.51 -5.82 4.30
C ALA A 224 -0.02 -6.18 5.71
N GLY A 225 -0.87 -6.85 6.47
CA GLY A 225 -0.58 -7.41 7.81
C GLY A 225 -0.76 -6.44 8.98
N LYS A 226 -0.74 -5.12 8.74
CA LYS A 226 -1.10 -4.10 9.73
C LYS A 226 -2.49 -3.53 9.44
N TYR A 227 -3.40 -3.60 10.41
CA TYR A 227 -4.69 -2.94 10.30
C TYR A 227 -4.54 -1.43 10.43
N LEU A 228 -4.89 -0.69 9.36
CA LEU A 228 -4.98 0.76 9.39
C LEU A 228 -6.46 1.14 9.54
N GLU A 229 -6.83 1.59 10.73
CA GLU A 229 -8.19 2.06 10.98
C GLU A 229 -8.36 3.47 10.40
N GLU A 230 -8.82 3.57 9.15
CA GLU A 230 -9.36 4.84 8.64
C GLU A 230 -10.85 4.96 8.98
N SER A 231 -11.21 6.01 9.72
CA SER A 231 -12.60 6.41 9.80
C SER A 231 -13.05 6.94 8.43
N PRO A 232 -14.23 6.53 7.90
CA PRO A 232 -14.78 7.04 6.63
C PRO A 232 -15.10 8.56 6.63
N TYR A 233 -14.78 9.27 7.71
CA TYR A 233 -15.11 10.66 7.96
C TYR A 233 -13.95 11.51 8.53
N SER A 234 -12.70 11.01 8.64
CA SER A 234 -11.61 11.79 9.26
C SER A 234 -10.37 11.99 8.37
N LEU A 235 -9.89 13.24 8.31
CA LEU A 235 -8.56 13.60 7.81
C LEU A 235 -7.50 13.24 8.86
N GLY A 236 -6.39 12.67 8.40
CA GLY A 236 -5.09 13.13 8.89
C GLY A 236 -4.42 12.30 9.98
N SER A 237 -4.55 10.98 9.97
CA SER A 237 -3.65 10.12 10.77
C SER A 237 -3.40 8.78 10.07
N ILE A 238 -2.89 8.81 8.85
CA ILE A 238 -2.36 7.61 8.20
C ILE A 238 -1.05 7.13 8.84
N VAL A 239 -0.46 7.95 9.73
CA VAL A 239 0.68 7.59 10.57
C VAL A 239 0.26 7.58 12.05
N GLY A 240 -0.86 6.92 12.34
CA GLY A 240 -1.20 6.51 13.69
C GLY A 240 -1.02 5.00 13.76
N GLU A 241 -0.02 4.54 14.51
CA GLU A 241 0.00 3.15 14.97
C GLU A 241 -1.33 2.87 15.67
N VAL A 242 -2.21 2.11 15.03
CA VAL A 242 -3.33 1.54 15.74
C VAL A 242 -2.74 0.45 16.62
N GLU A 243 -2.70 0.76 17.91
CA GLU A 243 -2.27 -0.07 19.03
C GLU A 243 -3.25 -1.24 19.22
N TYR A 244 -3.34 -2.13 18.23
CA TYR A 244 -3.88 -3.49 18.40
C TYR A 244 -2.78 -4.45 17.99
N GLY A 245 -2.11 -5.02 18.99
CA GLY A 245 -1.04 -6.00 18.85
C GLY A 245 -1.51 -7.39 18.40
N ASP A 246 -2.19 -7.44 17.25
CA ASP A 246 -2.65 -8.67 16.61
C ASP A 246 -2.08 -8.70 15.16
N LEU A 247 -0.76 -8.84 14.96
CA LEU A 247 -0.22 -8.96 13.60
C LEU A 247 -0.42 -10.39 13.07
N THR A 248 -0.22 -10.63 11.78
CA THR A 248 -0.43 -11.96 11.19
C THR A 248 0.75 -12.91 11.37
N GLY A 249 0.45 -14.21 11.44
CA GLY A 249 1.47 -15.27 11.45
C GLY A 249 2.17 -15.46 10.09
N PHE A 250 1.55 -15.02 9.00
CA PHE A 250 2.16 -14.96 7.67
C PHE A 250 1.52 -13.83 6.85
N THR A 251 2.33 -13.01 6.19
CA THR A 251 1.86 -11.89 5.36
C THR A 251 2.51 -11.94 3.99
N GLU A 252 1.72 -11.84 2.94
CA GLU A 252 2.17 -11.78 1.55
C GLU A 252 1.60 -10.55 0.86
N GLN A 253 2.47 -9.75 0.25
CA GLN A 253 2.10 -8.59 -0.55
C GLN A 253 2.73 -8.69 -1.93
N THR A 254 1.90 -8.70 -2.97
CA THR A 254 2.32 -8.58 -4.36
C THR A 254 1.79 -7.27 -4.92
N VAL A 255 2.69 -6.42 -5.40
CA VAL A 255 2.35 -5.18 -6.10
C VAL A 255 2.92 -5.24 -7.51
N THR A 256 2.04 -5.12 -8.51
CA THR A 256 2.41 -5.04 -9.92
C THR A 256 1.91 -3.72 -10.49
N MET A 257 2.81 -2.94 -11.10
CA MET A 257 2.44 -1.72 -11.80
C MET A 257 3.07 -1.66 -13.19
N ASP A 258 2.27 -1.34 -14.19
CA ASP A 258 2.73 -1.19 -15.58
C ASP A 258 2.21 0.12 -16.17
N SER A 259 3.12 0.91 -16.73
CA SER A 259 2.81 2.07 -17.57
C SER A 259 1.87 3.08 -16.88
N SER A 260 2.01 3.29 -15.57
CA SER A 260 1.09 4.09 -14.76
C SER A 260 1.74 5.33 -14.15
N ILE A 261 0.92 6.27 -13.68
CA ILE A 261 1.38 7.55 -13.11
C ILE A 261 0.89 7.68 -11.67
N ILE A 262 1.82 7.75 -10.73
CA ILE A 262 1.53 8.01 -9.32
C ILE A 262 2.14 9.36 -8.93
N GLY A 263 1.30 10.25 -8.39
CA GLY A 263 1.71 11.58 -8.00
C GLY A 263 1.32 11.92 -6.57
N SER A 264 2.24 12.56 -5.86
CA SER A 264 1.94 13.33 -4.65
C SER A 264 2.00 14.83 -4.97
N LYS A 265 1.07 15.62 -4.42
CA LYS A 265 1.00 17.08 -4.56
C LYS A 265 0.99 17.72 -3.18
N TYR A 266 1.29 19.01 -3.08
CA TYR A 266 1.21 19.73 -1.81
C TYR A 266 0.53 21.08 -1.98
N GLU A 267 -0.41 21.36 -1.07
CA GLU A 267 -0.95 22.69 -0.81
C GLU A 267 -1.04 22.93 0.70
N GLY A 268 0.07 23.38 1.32
CA GLY A 268 0.02 24.16 2.57
C GLY A 268 -0.39 23.42 3.85
N LEU A 269 -0.28 22.08 3.92
CA LEU A 269 -0.51 21.32 5.15
C LEU A 269 0.83 20.90 5.77
N ASP A 270 1.27 21.63 6.78
CA ASP A 270 2.62 21.61 7.39
C ASP A 270 3.10 20.28 8.03
N ASN A 271 2.44 19.12 7.85
CA ASN A 271 2.77 17.90 8.61
C ASN A 271 2.62 16.55 7.87
N ILE A 272 2.39 16.52 6.55
CA ILE A 272 2.33 15.24 5.82
C ILE A 272 3.59 15.13 4.97
N ASN A 273 4.45 14.16 5.31
CA ASN A 273 5.50 13.68 4.41
C ASN A 273 4.80 13.19 3.15
N ALA A 274 4.89 13.95 2.06
CA ALA A 274 4.25 13.51 0.83
C ALA A 274 5.04 12.32 0.27
N VAL A 275 4.33 11.35 -0.31
CA VAL A 275 4.95 10.15 -0.88
C VAL A 275 4.22 9.82 -2.17
N GLY A 276 4.96 9.52 -3.24
CA GLY A 276 4.34 9.05 -4.48
C GLY A 276 3.64 7.71 -4.22
N ALA A 277 4.43 6.67 -4.01
CA ALA A 277 3.95 5.32 -3.66
C ALA A 277 4.58 4.79 -2.37
N TYR A 278 3.76 4.20 -1.51
CA TYR A 278 4.19 3.59 -0.25
C TYR A 278 3.62 2.17 -0.12
N PHE A 279 4.52 1.18 -0.12
CA PHE A 279 4.20 -0.23 0.06
C PHE A 279 4.77 -0.70 1.39
N VAL A 280 3.94 -1.33 2.21
CA VAL A 280 4.37 -1.87 3.50
C VAL A 280 3.76 -3.25 3.72
N VAL A 281 4.62 -4.21 4.07
CA VAL A 281 4.22 -5.51 4.60
C VAL A 281 4.72 -5.62 6.03
N SER A 282 3.89 -6.14 6.93
CA SER A 282 4.29 -6.39 8.32
C SER A 282 3.68 -7.68 8.89
N SER A 283 4.34 -8.31 9.86
CA SER A 283 3.85 -9.52 10.54
C SER A 283 4.25 -9.59 12.02
N ASP A 284 3.70 -10.59 12.72
CA ASP A 284 3.85 -10.80 14.17
C ASP A 284 5.23 -11.34 14.54
N TYR A 285 5.57 -11.23 15.81
CA TYR A 285 6.80 -11.77 16.36
C TYR A 285 7.01 -13.28 16.06
N GLY A 286 8.09 -13.61 15.33
CA GLY A 286 8.42 -14.96 14.89
C GLY A 286 7.63 -15.47 13.67
N SER A 287 7.10 -14.57 12.85
CA SER A 287 6.29 -14.86 11.66
C SER A 287 7.11 -14.83 10.38
N THR A 288 6.44 -14.68 9.24
CA THR A 288 7.09 -14.51 7.94
C THR A 288 6.36 -13.44 7.14
N SER A 289 7.10 -12.47 6.62
CA SER A 289 6.64 -11.47 5.67
C SER A 289 7.27 -11.68 4.31
N HIS A 290 6.45 -11.69 3.25
CA HIS A 290 6.88 -11.74 1.86
C HIS A 290 6.36 -10.53 1.12
N GLN A 291 7.25 -9.77 0.49
CA GLN A 291 6.88 -8.67 -0.39
C GLN A 291 7.49 -8.88 -1.78
N THR A 292 6.66 -8.80 -2.81
CA THR A 292 7.08 -8.76 -4.21
C THR A 292 6.56 -7.47 -4.84
N VAL A 293 7.46 -6.62 -5.31
CA VAL A 293 7.15 -5.38 -6.02
C VAL A 293 7.71 -5.46 -7.43
N THR A 294 6.85 -5.35 -8.44
CA THR A 294 7.22 -5.34 -9.86
C THR A 294 6.67 -4.10 -10.54
N LEU A 295 7.55 -3.17 -10.94
CA LEU A 295 7.18 -1.90 -11.56
C LEU A 295 7.82 -1.79 -12.94
N THR A 296 7.03 -1.58 -13.99
CA THR A 296 7.50 -1.40 -15.37
C THR A 296 6.96 -0.11 -15.99
N ASP A 297 7.84 0.70 -16.56
CA ASP A 297 7.48 1.90 -17.35
C ASP A 297 6.60 2.92 -16.60
N ASN A 298 6.71 3.02 -15.27
CA ASN A 298 5.89 3.94 -14.46
C ASN A 298 6.54 5.32 -14.29
N VAL A 299 5.71 6.30 -13.97
CA VAL A 299 6.15 7.61 -13.46
C VAL A 299 5.66 7.75 -12.02
N ILE A 300 6.58 7.83 -11.07
CA ILE A 300 6.29 8.02 -9.65
C ILE A 300 6.93 9.33 -9.22
N ASP A 301 6.09 10.31 -8.92
CA ASP A 301 6.51 11.65 -8.54
C ASP A 301 6.00 11.98 -7.15
N SER A 302 6.87 12.58 -6.32
CA SER A 302 6.47 13.17 -5.06
C SER A 302 6.84 14.64 -5.01
N ALA A 303 5.87 15.51 -4.76
CA ALA A 303 6.13 16.94 -4.64
C ALA A 303 7.03 17.30 -3.45
N TYR A 304 7.01 16.48 -2.39
CA TYR A 304 7.78 16.63 -1.15
C TYR A 304 8.10 15.25 -0.58
N GLY A 305 9.32 14.95 -0.17
CA GLY A 305 9.61 13.65 0.45
C GLY A 305 9.81 12.54 -0.59
N ASN A 306 9.56 11.29 -0.24
CA ASN A 306 10.04 10.18 -1.04
C ASN A 306 9.18 9.89 -2.28
N GLY A 307 9.81 9.54 -3.41
CA GLY A 307 9.07 9.10 -4.60
C GLY A 307 8.40 7.75 -4.35
N LEU A 308 9.22 6.73 -4.09
CA LEU A 308 8.80 5.37 -3.77
C LEU A 308 9.40 4.91 -2.43
N ILE A 309 8.55 4.35 -1.58
CA ILE A 309 8.95 3.62 -0.37
C ILE A 309 8.39 2.19 -0.44
N ALA A 310 9.25 1.19 -0.29
CA ALA A 310 8.85 -0.20 -0.11
C ALA A 310 9.49 -0.75 1.16
N VAL A 311 8.66 -1.13 2.14
CA VAL A 311 9.10 -1.65 3.44
C VAL A 311 8.55 -3.05 3.64
N ALA A 312 9.44 -3.96 4.02
CA ALA A 312 9.06 -5.25 4.59
C ALA A 312 9.62 -5.33 6.01
N ASP A 313 8.76 -5.44 7.00
CA ASP A 313 9.13 -5.36 8.41
C ASP A 313 8.55 -6.57 9.17
N ASP A 314 9.41 -7.40 9.73
CA ASP A 314 9.02 -8.54 10.55
C ASP A 314 9.97 -8.69 11.75
N TYR A 315 9.57 -9.49 12.72
CA TYR A 315 10.42 -9.94 13.83
C TYR A 315 10.70 -11.46 13.70
N GLY A 316 10.92 -11.93 12.48
CA GLY A 316 10.91 -13.35 12.09
C GLY A 316 11.68 -13.64 10.81
N VAL A 317 10.98 -13.76 9.68
CA VAL A 317 11.58 -14.00 8.37
C VAL A 317 11.03 -13.02 7.35
N THR A 318 11.89 -12.18 6.79
CA THR A 318 11.52 -11.17 5.79
C THR A 318 12.11 -11.56 4.44
N ASN A 319 11.27 -11.81 3.44
CA ASN A 319 11.70 -11.94 2.05
C ASN A 319 11.13 -10.78 1.23
N GLN A 320 12.01 -9.95 0.67
CA GLN A 320 11.62 -8.81 -0.15
C GLN A 320 12.26 -8.93 -1.53
N THR A 321 11.43 -8.95 -2.58
CA THR A 321 11.88 -8.90 -3.98
C THR A 321 11.33 -7.62 -4.62
N ALA A 322 12.22 -6.79 -5.15
CA ALA A 322 11.86 -5.58 -5.88
C ALA A 322 12.47 -5.60 -7.29
N THR A 323 11.64 -5.57 -8.33
CA THR A 323 12.06 -5.51 -9.73
C THR A 323 11.48 -4.27 -10.40
N LEU A 324 12.33 -3.32 -10.73
CA LEU A 324 11.94 -2.03 -11.33
C LEU A 324 12.63 -1.89 -12.70
N SER A 325 11.84 -1.73 -13.76
CA SER A 325 12.34 -1.55 -15.12
C SER A 325 11.71 -0.35 -15.83
N GLY A 326 12.53 0.53 -16.42
CA GLY A 326 12.03 1.64 -17.24
C GLY A 326 11.27 2.74 -16.49
N ASN A 327 11.34 2.78 -15.15
CA ASN A 327 10.56 3.74 -14.36
C ASN A 327 11.26 5.10 -14.27
N THR A 328 10.47 6.16 -14.12
CA THR A 328 10.93 7.48 -13.68
C THR A 328 10.46 7.71 -12.25
N ILE A 329 11.40 7.90 -11.31
CA ILE A 329 11.11 8.10 -9.89
C ILE A 329 11.74 9.41 -9.43
N THR A 330 10.89 10.37 -9.08
CA THR A 330 11.32 11.72 -8.70
C THR A 330 10.86 12.10 -7.30
N SER A 331 11.73 12.83 -6.61
CA SER A 331 11.45 13.47 -5.32
C SER A 331 11.65 14.98 -5.45
N GLY A 332 10.65 15.75 -5.02
CA GLY A 332 10.72 17.20 -4.92
C GLY A 332 11.11 17.67 -3.52
N SER A 333 11.80 18.81 -3.44
CA SER A 333 11.94 19.58 -2.20
C SER A 333 11.67 21.06 -2.45
N ARG A 334 10.45 21.53 -2.16
CA ARG A 334 10.10 22.95 -2.30
C ARG A 334 10.28 23.78 -1.03
N LEU A 335 10.87 23.20 0.02
CA LEU A 335 11.19 23.92 1.25
C LEU A 335 12.70 24.16 1.34
N HIS A 336 13.07 25.42 1.56
CA HIS A 336 14.43 25.90 1.84
C HIS A 336 15.03 25.36 3.15
N ASP A 337 14.32 24.48 3.86
CA ASP A 337 14.82 23.87 5.09
C ASP A 337 15.24 22.42 4.77
N PRO A 338 16.51 22.05 5.03
CA PRO A 338 17.02 20.71 4.74
C PRO A 338 16.32 19.70 5.64
N VAL A 339 15.39 18.93 5.07
CA VAL A 339 14.95 17.68 5.69
C VAL A 339 16.03 16.65 5.39
N TYR A 340 16.92 16.44 6.35
CA TYR A 340 17.84 15.30 6.33
C TYR A 340 17.05 14.00 6.12
N GLY A 341 17.44 13.17 5.15
CA GLY A 341 16.87 11.84 4.93
C GLY A 341 15.73 11.74 3.89
N THR A 342 15.77 12.56 2.83
CA THR A 342 14.85 12.41 1.68
C THR A 342 15.46 11.50 0.62
N TYR A 343 14.67 10.54 0.11
CA TYR A 343 15.06 9.56 -0.89
C TYR A 343 14.10 9.52 -2.06
N SER A 344 14.57 9.49 -3.31
CA SER A 344 13.66 9.26 -4.44
C SER A 344 13.14 7.83 -4.43
N LEU A 345 14.03 6.87 -4.15
CA LEU A 345 13.73 5.46 -3.94
C LEU A 345 14.26 5.00 -2.59
N ASN A 346 13.39 4.40 -1.76
CA ASN A 346 13.76 3.81 -0.47
C ASN A 346 13.17 2.40 -0.35
N ILE A 347 14.03 1.38 -0.39
CA ILE A 347 13.66 -0.03 -0.24
C ILE A 347 14.28 -0.53 1.07
N VAL A 348 13.46 -1.01 1.99
CA VAL A 348 13.90 -1.44 3.32
C VAL A 348 13.31 -2.80 3.64
N ALA A 349 14.16 -3.71 4.11
CA ALA A 349 13.78 -4.96 4.74
C ALA A 349 14.30 -4.97 6.18
N ASP A 350 13.44 -5.25 7.14
CA ASP A 350 13.77 -5.36 8.56
C ASP A 350 13.27 -6.71 9.07
N GLY A 351 14.16 -7.47 9.71
CA GLY A 351 13.91 -8.74 10.37
C GLY A 351 13.79 -8.62 11.90
N GLY A 352 14.02 -7.42 12.43
CA GLY A 352 13.76 -6.98 13.79
C GLY A 352 14.64 -7.59 14.88
N ASP A 353 14.66 -6.94 16.06
CA ASP A 353 15.36 -7.39 17.28
C ASP A 353 14.69 -8.62 17.93
N ALA A 354 14.64 -9.74 17.24
CA ALA A 354 14.11 -10.97 17.78
C ALA A 354 15.14 -11.68 18.69
N PRO A 355 14.85 -12.03 19.96
CA PRO A 355 15.66 -12.98 20.76
C PRO A 355 15.98 -14.34 20.10
N TYR A 356 15.43 -14.64 18.93
CA TYR A 356 15.71 -15.86 18.15
C TYR A 356 16.39 -15.61 16.80
N GLY A 357 16.72 -14.36 16.45
CA GLY A 357 17.32 -13.95 15.18
C GLY A 357 16.28 -13.74 14.08
N GLY A 358 16.31 -12.57 13.43
CA GLY A 358 15.51 -12.24 12.25
C GLY A 358 16.28 -12.57 10.97
N ASN A 359 15.74 -13.42 10.10
CA ASN A 359 16.38 -13.70 8.80
C ASN A 359 15.80 -12.78 7.72
N VAL A 360 16.67 -12.14 6.95
CA VAL A 360 16.30 -11.28 5.83
C VAL A 360 16.91 -11.80 4.55
N THR A 361 16.08 -11.94 3.52
CA THR A 361 16.52 -12.08 2.13
C THR A 361 15.94 -10.94 1.32
N GLN A 362 16.79 -10.13 0.71
CA GLN A 362 16.40 -8.97 -0.08
C GLN A 362 17.03 -9.02 -1.47
N ASP A 363 16.19 -9.17 -2.49
CA ASP A 363 16.58 -9.19 -3.90
C ASP A 363 16.08 -7.91 -4.59
N VAL A 364 16.98 -7.02 -5.00
CA VAL A 364 16.64 -5.77 -5.70
C VAL A 364 17.26 -5.75 -7.09
N THR A 365 16.43 -5.62 -8.12
CA THR A 365 16.87 -5.46 -9.52
C THR A 365 16.29 -4.18 -10.10
N LEU A 366 17.18 -3.27 -10.46
CA LEU A 366 16.88 -2.01 -11.14
C LEU A 366 17.44 -2.09 -12.57
N SER A 367 16.63 -1.71 -13.56
CA SER A 367 17.04 -1.67 -14.97
C SER A 367 16.42 -0.50 -15.72
N ASP A 368 17.23 0.22 -16.49
CA ASP A 368 16.79 1.30 -17.37
C ASP A 368 15.93 2.38 -16.67
N ASN A 369 16.07 2.58 -15.36
CA ASN A 369 15.31 3.57 -14.60
C ASN A 369 15.97 4.95 -14.65
N MET A 370 15.17 6.00 -14.44
CA MET A 370 15.62 7.36 -14.17
C MET A 370 15.20 7.74 -12.75
N ILE A 371 16.15 7.91 -11.85
CA ILE A 371 15.89 8.16 -10.42
C ILE A 371 16.63 9.42 -9.99
N GLY A 372 15.92 10.40 -9.46
CA GLY A 372 16.55 11.67 -9.11
C GLY A 372 15.63 12.64 -8.39
N PHE A 373 16.10 13.88 -8.25
CA PHE A 373 15.37 14.97 -7.62
C PHE A 373 14.87 15.97 -8.66
N ASP A 374 13.72 16.61 -8.42
CA ASP A 374 13.24 17.69 -9.29
C ASP A 374 14.15 18.94 -9.18
N GLU A 375 14.44 19.59 -10.31
CA GLU A 375 15.38 20.72 -10.55
C GLU A 375 15.16 21.93 -9.60
N TYR A 376 14.03 21.98 -8.90
CA TYR A 376 13.69 23.04 -7.93
C TYR A 376 14.00 22.68 -6.47
N ALA A 377 14.61 21.52 -6.22
CA ALA A 377 15.11 21.07 -4.93
C ALA A 377 16.31 21.91 -4.47
N GLY A 378 16.07 23.11 -3.95
CA GLY A 378 17.14 24.01 -3.52
C GLY A 378 18.07 23.36 -2.49
N GLU A 379 19.38 23.33 -2.76
CA GLU A 379 20.50 22.94 -1.84
C GLU A 379 20.19 21.79 -0.84
N GLY A 380 19.39 20.80 -1.26
CA GLY A 380 18.93 19.72 -0.39
C GLY A 380 19.93 18.56 -0.29
N TYR A 381 20.07 18.00 0.92
CA TYR A 381 20.77 16.75 1.21
C TYR A 381 19.84 15.57 0.87
N GLY A 382 19.98 14.98 -0.31
CA GLY A 382 19.12 13.90 -0.78
C GLY A 382 19.92 12.74 -1.36
N ILE A 383 19.56 11.51 -1.01
CA ILE A 383 20.14 10.29 -1.56
C ILE A 383 19.13 9.71 -2.57
N PRO A 384 19.42 9.66 -3.87
CA PRO A 384 18.50 9.14 -4.89
C PRO A 384 17.98 7.75 -4.58
N VAL A 385 18.86 6.83 -4.16
CA VAL A 385 18.52 5.43 -3.88
C VAL A 385 19.05 5.01 -2.52
N ARG A 386 18.16 4.56 -1.63
CA ARG A 386 18.49 3.80 -0.43
C ARG A 386 17.92 2.39 -0.53
N ILE A 387 18.79 1.42 -0.25
CA ILE A 387 18.43 0.02 -0.08
C ILE A 387 19.02 -0.41 1.26
N ASP A 388 18.17 -0.95 2.14
CA ASP A 388 18.58 -1.29 3.50
C ASP A 388 18.02 -2.65 3.89
N ALA A 389 18.84 -3.43 4.59
CA ALA A 389 18.46 -4.71 5.15
C ALA A 389 18.99 -4.80 6.60
N ASP A 390 18.09 -4.97 7.57
CA ASP A 390 18.43 -5.17 8.98
C ASP A 390 17.94 -6.53 9.44
N GLY A 391 18.79 -7.30 10.11
CA GLY A 391 18.47 -8.63 10.62
C GLY A 391 19.22 -8.90 11.90
N ASP A 392 18.82 -8.26 12.99
CA ASP A 392 19.40 -8.48 14.30
C ASP A 392 19.41 -9.97 14.72
N TYR A 393 20.59 -10.47 15.13
CA TYR A 393 20.84 -11.85 15.56
C TYR A 393 20.52 -12.98 14.55
N GLY A 394 20.28 -12.67 13.26
CA GLY A 394 19.93 -13.66 12.22
C GLY A 394 20.87 -13.70 11.01
N LEU A 395 20.37 -14.19 9.87
CA LEU A 395 21.07 -14.14 8.57
C LEU A 395 20.52 -12.99 7.73
N VAL A 396 21.39 -12.17 7.14
CA VAL A 396 21.00 -11.18 6.14
C VAL A 396 21.67 -11.51 4.82
N ASP A 397 20.87 -11.79 3.79
CA ASP A 397 21.29 -12.08 2.42
C ASP A 397 20.71 -11.01 1.49
N GLN A 398 21.56 -10.17 0.90
CA GLN A 398 21.15 -9.01 0.12
C GLN A 398 21.81 -9.00 -1.25
N ASP A 399 21.01 -9.22 -2.30
CA ASP A 399 21.44 -9.18 -3.70
C ASP A 399 20.88 -7.92 -4.38
N VAL A 400 21.75 -7.03 -4.86
CA VAL A 400 21.35 -5.77 -5.50
C VAL A 400 22.01 -5.63 -6.86
N SER A 401 21.20 -5.44 -7.91
CA SER A 401 21.68 -5.24 -9.29
C SER A 401 21.11 -3.97 -9.91
N PHE A 402 21.97 -3.19 -10.55
CA PHE A 402 21.63 -2.02 -11.35
C PHE A 402 22.08 -2.23 -12.79
N SER A 403 21.24 -1.91 -13.77
CA SER A 403 21.58 -2.08 -15.18
C SER A 403 21.00 -0.99 -16.08
N GLY A 404 21.86 -0.12 -16.64
CA GLY A 404 21.40 0.93 -17.55
C GLY A 404 20.65 2.09 -16.86
N ASP A 405 20.63 2.13 -15.53
CA ASP A 405 19.95 3.18 -14.78
C ASP A 405 20.67 4.53 -14.88
N THR A 406 19.92 5.62 -14.79
CA THR A 406 20.43 7.00 -14.67
C THR A 406 20.02 7.56 -13.31
N LEU A 407 21.01 7.93 -12.50
CA LEU A 407 20.82 8.51 -11.18
C LEU A 407 21.26 9.98 -11.18
N GLU A 408 20.33 10.88 -10.87
CA GLU A 408 20.60 12.32 -10.77
C GLU A 408 20.66 12.73 -9.30
N SER A 409 21.87 13.08 -8.83
CA SER A 409 22.11 13.38 -7.41
C SER A 409 21.69 14.81 -7.05
N GLY A 410 21.34 15.00 -5.77
CA GLY A 410 21.32 16.33 -5.16
C GLY A 410 22.73 16.83 -4.83
N VAL A 411 22.81 18.01 -4.20
CA VAL A 411 24.05 18.77 -3.94
C VAL A 411 24.99 18.10 -2.90
N TYR A 412 24.46 17.20 -2.05
CA TYR A 412 25.23 16.57 -0.96
C TYR A 412 24.76 15.14 -0.62
N GLY A 413 25.68 14.16 -0.68
CA GLY A 413 25.48 12.79 -0.19
C GLY A 413 25.79 11.70 -1.23
N PRO A 414 25.82 10.42 -0.84
CA PRO A 414 26.00 9.35 -1.81
C PRO A 414 24.81 9.24 -2.76
N SER A 415 25.06 8.90 -4.02
CA SER A 415 23.99 8.69 -5.01
C SER A 415 23.23 7.37 -4.78
N VAL A 416 23.91 6.39 -4.18
CA VAL A 416 23.35 5.10 -3.77
C VAL A 416 23.86 4.78 -2.36
N TYR A 417 22.95 4.42 -1.45
CA TYR A 417 23.27 3.92 -0.13
C TYR A 417 22.72 2.50 0.00
N VAL A 418 23.60 1.52 0.14
CA VAL A 418 23.21 0.12 0.37
C VAL A 418 23.76 -0.31 1.71
N ASN A 419 22.87 -0.55 2.67
CA ASN A 419 23.25 -0.87 4.03
C ASN A 419 22.78 -2.26 4.44
N ASN A 420 23.59 -2.86 5.29
CA ASN A 420 23.30 -4.11 5.98
C ASN A 420 23.75 -3.97 7.45
N ASP A 421 22.86 -3.44 8.29
CA ASP A 421 23.09 -3.26 9.72
C ASP A 421 22.36 -4.38 10.44
N GLY A 422 23.07 -5.45 10.82
CA GLY A 422 22.50 -6.51 11.64
C GLY A 422 23.40 -6.77 12.82
N SER A 423 23.00 -6.34 14.01
CA SER A 423 23.78 -6.58 15.22
C SER A 423 23.93 -8.09 15.43
N PHE A 424 25.17 -8.60 15.32
CA PHE A 424 25.52 -10.01 15.54
C PHE A 424 24.94 -11.01 14.52
N SER A 425 24.72 -10.58 13.27
CA SER A 425 24.26 -11.41 12.16
C SER A 425 25.41 -11.99 11.31
N ASP A 426 25.18 -13.10 10.61
CA ASP A 426 26.03 -13.47 9.46
C ASP A 426 25.47 -12.74 8.23
N THR A 427 26.26 -11.85 7.63
CA THR A 427 25.85 -10.97 6.52
C THR A 427 26.48 -11.38 5.19
N PHE A 428 25.65 -11.43 4.15
CA PHE A 428 26.03 -11.58 2.75
C PHE A 428 25.44 -10.44 1.94
N GLN A 429 26.27 -9.82 1.13
CA GLN A 429 25.86 -8.68 0.32
C GLN A 429 26.59 -8.69 -1.01
N ASP A 430 25.85 -8.86 -2.10
CA ASP A 430 26.34 -8.82 -3.47
C ASP A 430 25.73 -7.62 -4.20
N VAL A 431 26.57 -6.67 -4.63
CA VAL A 431 26.15 -5.49 -5.39
C VAL A 431 26.78 -5.51 -6.79
N GLU A 432 25.95 -5.48 -7.83
CA GLU A 432 26.36 -5.42 -9.24
C GLU A 432 25.90 -4.11 -9.91
N LEU A 433 26.84 -3.38 -10.53
CA LEU A 433 26.58 -2.16 -11.30
C LEU A 433 26.99 -2.35 -12.76
N SER A 434 26.02 -2.37 -13.69
CA SER A 434 26.28 -2.54 -15.13
C SER A 434 25.73 -1.40 -15.98
N ASN A 435 26.60 -0.66 -16.69
CA ASN A 435 26.18 0.46 -17.55
C ASN A 435 25.32 1.53 -16.82
N THR A 436 25.49 1.69 -15.52
CA THR A 436 24.77 2.69 -14.72
C THR A 436 25.46 4.04 -14.86
N ASN A 437 24.69 5.10 -15.06
CA ASN A 437 25.17 6.47 -15.14
C ASN A 437 24.78 7.25 -13.87
N ILE A 438 25.77 7.78 -13.17
CA ILE A 438 25.58 8.54 -11.94
C ILE A 438 26.17 9.93 -12.15
N THR A 439 25.31 10.95 -12.17
CA THR A 439 25.69 12.34 -12.46
C THR A 439 25.35 13.28 -11.31
N GLU A 440 26.33 14.09 -10.90
CA GLU A 440 26.14 15.16 -9.90
C GLU A 440 25.88 16.53 -10.54
N GLU A 441 24.88 17.23 -10.02
CA GLU A 441 24.68 18.65 -10.29
C GLU A 441 25.31 19.48 -9.15
N ASP A 442 26.47 20.10 -9.44
CA ASP A 442 27.20 21.05 -8.57
C ASP A 442 27.93 20.48 -7.33
N ALA A 443 29.01 19.71 -7.54
CA ALA A 443 29.94 19.28 -6.49
C ALA A 443 30.61 20.46 -5.76
N VAL A 444 30.22 20.72 -4.51
CA VAL A 444 30.89 21.67 -3.61
C VAL A 444 31.48 20.93 -2.40
N ASP A 445 32.79 20.71 -2.45
CA ASP A 445 33.66 20.36 -1.31
C ASP A 445 33.27 19.11 -0.48
N ASP A 446 33.40 17.91 -1.06
CA ASP A 446 34.03 16.71 -0.50
C ASP A 446 33.65 15.53 -1.41
N GLY A 447 34.61 14.65 -1.73
CA GLY A 447 34.44 13.62 -2.77
C GLY A 447 33.16 12.80 -2.61
N ALA A 448 32.34 12.79 -3.65
CA ALA A 448 31.13 11.99 -3.77
C ALA A 448 31.42 10.50 -3.52
N ILE A 449 30.77 9.90 -2.51
CA ILE A 449 30.81 8.45 -2.30
C ILE A 449 29.70 7.86 -3.16
N VAL A 450 30.06 7.03 -4.13
CA VAL A 450 29.10 6.57 -5.15
C VAL A 450 28.23 5.42 -4.63
N CYS A 451 28.80 4.64 -3.72
CA CYS A 451 28.12 3.65 -2.89
C CYS A 451 28.83 3.61 -1.53
N GLU A 452 28.10 3.85 -0.44
CA GLU A 452 28.58 3.47 0.89
C GLU A 452 27.94 2.12 1.21
N VAL A 453 28.81 1.15 1.49
CA VAL A 453 28.42 -0.19 1.94
C VAL A 453 28.92 -0.34 3.35
N ASP A 454 28.05 -0.07 4.32
CA ASP A 454 28.31 -0.34 5.72
C ASP A 454 27.84 -1.77 6.00
N SER A 455 28.77 -2.61 6.43
CA SER A 455 28.50 -3.99 6.82
C SER A 455 29.20 -4.24 8.14
N THR A 456 28.46 -4.71 9.14
CA THR A 456 29.11 -5.46 10.22
C THR A 456 29.70 -6.74 9.61
N PRO A 457 31.01 -6.98 9.78
CA PRO A 457 31.84 -7.51 8.71
C PRO A 457 31.78 -9.03 8.68
N ASP A 458 31.17 -9.66 7.66
CA ASP A 458 31.55 -11.04 7.37
C ASP A 458 31.65 -11.45 5.88
N ASN A 459 30.87 -10.98 4.88
CA ASN A 459 31.16 -11.22 3.45
C ASN A 459 30.46 -10.26 2.46
N THR A 460 31.13 -9.18 2.04
CA THR A 460 30.62 -8.24 1.01
C THR A 460 31.37 -8.42 -0.32
N SER A 461 30.65 -8.46 -1.44
CA SER A 461 31.19 -8.43 -2.81
C SER A 461 30.57 -7.30 -3.63
N ILE A 462 31.41 -6.57 -4.37
CA ILE A 462 30.98 -5.48 -5.25
C ILE A 462 31.61 -5.70 -6.63
N ASP A 463 30.79 -5.82 -7.68
CA ASP A 463 31.23 -5.88 -9.09
C ASP A 463 30.72 -4.67 -9.87
N VAL A 464 31.61 -4.04 -10.64
CA VAL A 464 31.33 -2.83 -11.41
C VAL A 464 31.87 -3.01 -12.83
N ASP A 465 30.97 -3.12 -13.81
CA ASP A 465 31.33 -3.26 -15.24
C ASP A 465 30.62 -2.21 -16.11
N GLY A 466 31.38 -1.52 -16.96
CA GLY A 466 30.82 -0.60 -17.96
C GLY A 466 30.10 0.65 -17.43
N SER A 467 30.10 0.92 -16.12
CA SER A 467 29.39 2.06 -15.50
C SER A 467 30.19 3.37 -15.57
N GLU A 468 29.50 4.50 -15.80
CA GLU A 468 30.09 5.85 -15.78
C GLU A 468 29.75 6.53 -14.45
N ILE A 469 30.78 6.83 -13.66
CA ILE A 469 30.64 7.31 -12.29
C ILE A 469 31.43 8.62 -12.13
N SER A 470 30.74 9.72 -11.80
CA SER A 470 31.39 10.96 -11.35
C SER A 470 31.55 10.97 -9.82
N GLY A 471 32.68 10.49 -9.29
CA GLY A 471 32.92 10.42 -7.83
C GLY A 471 33.98 9.40 -7.42
N GLU A 472 34.18 9.20 -6.11
CA GLU A 472 34.90 8.04 -5.56
C GLU A 472 34.00 6.80 -5.61
N VAL A 473 34.48 5.74 -6.24
CA VAL A 473 33.80 4.44 -6.34
C VAL A 473 34.01 3.67 -5.04
N CYS A 474 32.91 3.25 -4.41
CA CYS A 474 32.80 2.23 -3.36
C CYS A 474 33.96 2.16 -2.37
N SER A 475 33.78 2.71 -1.16
CA SER A 475 34.71 2.47 -0.05
C SER A 475 34.32 1.20 0.71
N ASP A 476 35.24 0.24 0.84
CA ASP A 476 35.18 -0.78 1.90
C ASP A 476 35.01 -0.07 3.27
N PRO A 477 34.23 -0.62 4.21
CA PRO A 477 34.04 -0.02 5.52
C PRO A 477 35.38 0.18 6.25
N ILE A 478 35.52 1.31 6.95
CA ILE A 478 36.72 1.69 7.73
C ILE A 478 36.83 0.91 9.05
#